data_AF-A0A1V6GM04-F1
#
_entry.id   AF-A0A1V6GM04-F1
#
_cell.length_a   1.000
_cell.length_b   1.000
_cell.length_c   1.000
_cell.angle_alpha   90.00
_cell.angle_beta   90.00
_cell.angle_gamma   90.00
#
_symmetry.space_group_name_H-M   'P 1'
#
loop_
_entity.id
_entity.type
_entity.pdbx_description
1 polymer ?
#
loop_
_entity_poly.entity_id
_entity_poly.type
_entity_poly.pdbx_seq_one_letter_code
_entity_poly.pdbx_strand_id
1 'polypeptide(L)'
;MLTNLPVQPKIVPAEAQMIVEANVLSCFRRVAVTVKMYEHAASRCAGLGLSGGIIYDALLLECARSVSAERIYTFNIRGFQRLAPGLASRIAAP
;
A
#
# COMPACT_ATOMS: atom_id res chain seq x y z
N MET A 1 1.08 -5.32 10.29
CA MET A 1 0.64 -4.52 11.45
C MET A 1 1.83 -4.43 12.40
N LEU A 2 2.24 -3.22 12.85
CA LEU A 2 3.42 -3.05 13.73
C LEU A 2 3.31 -3.87 15.02
N THR A 3 2.12 -3.96 15.60
CA THR A 3 1.82 -4.72 16.82
C THR A 3 1.97 -6.24 16.68
N ASN A 4 2.07 -6.75 15.45
CA ASN A 4 2.21 -8.19 15.17
C ASN A 4 3.62 -8.55 14.68
N LEU A 5 4.57 -7.60 14.71
CA LEU A 5 5.95 -7.88 14.32
C LEU A 5 6.59 -8.86 15.32
N PRO A 6 7.42 -9.81 14.84
CA PRO A 6 8.08 -10.80 15.68
C PRO A 6 9.32 -10.20 16.38
N VAL A 7 9.13 -9.13 17.14
CA VAL A 7 10.19 -8.40 17.85
C VAL A 7 10.00 -8.51 19.37
N GLN A 8 11.09 -8.38 20.13
CA GLN A 8 11.07 -8.33 21.60
C GLN A 8 11.79 -7.07 22.11
N PRO A 9 11.17 -6.30 23.04
CA PRO A 9 9.80 -6.47 23.55
C PRO A 9 8.74 -6.26 22.46
N LYS A 10 7.52 -6.77 22.68
CA LYS A 10 6.40 -6.56 21.74
C LYS A 10 6.05 -5.08 21.68
N ILE A 11 5.81 -4.57 20.48
CA ILE A 11 5.33 -3.20 20.27
C ILE A 11 3.85 -3.14 20.68
N VAL A 12 3.54 -2.39 21.74
CA VAL A 12 2.14 -2.19 22.16
C VAL A 12 1.44 -1.13 21.29
N PRO A 13 0.10 -1.08 21.27
CA PRO A 13 -0.62 -0.14 20.39
C PRO A 13 -0.23 1.34 20.56
N ALA A 14 0.02 1.80 21.80
CA ALA A 14 0.45 3.17 22.06
C ALA A 14 1.83 3.47 21.45
N GLU A 15 2.77 2.52 21.55
CA GLU A 15 4.09 2.63 20.93
C GLU A 15 3.99 2.61 19.39
N ALA A 16 3.15 1.74 18.83
CA ALA A 16 2.91 1.71 17.40
C ALA A 16 2.39 3.05 16.86
N GLN A 17 1.48 3.72 17.60
CA GLN A 17 1.01 5.05 17.26
C GLN A 17 2.15 6.07 17.28
N MET A 18 2.94 6.12 18.35
CA MET A 18 4.10 7.02 18.45
C MET A 18 5.10 6.80 17.30
N ILE A 19 5.38 5.54 16.95
CA ILE A 19 6.26 5.19 15.82
C ILE A 19 5.69 5.73 14.50
N VAL A 20 4.39 5.55 14.25
CA VAL A 20 3.74 6.03 13.02
C VAL A 20 3.74 7.55 12.97
N GLU A 21 3.42 8.23 14.06
CA GLU A 21 3.44 9.70 14.15
C GLU A 21 4.84 10.25 13.87
N ALA A 22 5.86 9.69 14.53
CA ALA A 22 7.23 10.19 14.46
C ALA A 22 7.96 9.85 13.17
N ASN A 23 7.67 8.70 12.53
CA ASN A 23 8.44 8.20 11.38
C ASN A 23 7.65 8.20 10.06
N VAL A 24 6.32 8.31 10.10
CA VAL A 24 5.48 8.25 8.89
C VAL A 24 4.74 9.57 8.68
N LEU A 25 3.97 10.03 9.67
CA LEU A 25 3.11 11.20 9.49
C LEU A 25 3.91 12.51 9.37
N SER A 26 5.06 12.58 10.02
CA SER A 26 5.99 13.72 9.98
C SER A 26 6.86 13.75 8.71
N CYS A 27 7.16 12.59 8.11
CA CYS A 27 8.15 12.46 7.04
C CYS A 27 7.53 12.37 5.64
N PHE A 28 6.27 11.94 5.52
CA PHE A 28 5.67 11.62 4.23
C PHE A 28 4.44 12.46 3.92
N ARG A 29 4.34 12.89 2.65
CA ARG A 29 3.09 13.40 2.10
C ARG A 29 2.08 12.27 1.98
N ARG A 30 0.91 12.47 2.57
CA ARG A 30 -0.20 11.50 2.54
C ARG A 30 -1.09 11.74 1.33
N VAL A 31 -1.57 10.65 0.73
CA VAL A 31 -2.58 10.68 -0.34
C VAL A 31 -3.87 10.15 0.23
N ALA A 32 -4.93 10.98 0.21
CA ALA A 32 -6.25 10.55 0.64
C ALA A 32 -6.87 9.66 -0.45
N VAL A 33 -7.37 8.50 -0.03
CA VAL A 33 -8.10 7.61 -0.93
C VAL A 33 -9.46 8.24 -1.24
N THR A 34 -9.82 8.27 -2.52
CA THR A 34 -11.13 8.78 -2.97
C THR A 34 -12.08 7.63 -3.28
N VAL A 35 -13.38 7.93 -3.33
CA VAL A 35 -14.41 6.95 -3.75
C VAL A 35 -14.09 6.36 -5.12
N LYS A 36 -13.70 7.21 -6.07
CA LYS A 36 -13.33 6.78 -7.43
C LYS A 36 -12.13 5.81 -7.44
N MET A 37 -11.14 6.02 -6.58
CA MET A 37 -10.02 5.08 -6.43
C MET A 37 -10.49 3.72 -5.90
N TYR A 38 -11.44 3.71 -4.96
CA TYR A 38 -12.06 2.48 -4.48
C TYR A 38 -12.79 1.73 -5.59
N GLU A 39 -13.62 2.43 -6.36
CA GLU A 39 -14.36 1.84 -7.47
C GLU A 39 -13.40 1.26 -8.52
N HIS A 40 -12.34 1.99 -8.87
CA HIS A 40 -11.32 1.54 -9.79
C HIS A 40 -10.57 0.31 -9.27
N ALA A 41 -10.15 0.32 -7.99
CA ALA A 41 -9.48 -0.80 -7.37
C ALA A 41 -10.37 -2.06 -7.34
N ALA A 42 -11.65 -1.91 -6.97
CA ALA A 42 -12.62 -2.99 -6.95
C ALA A 42 -12.86 -3.57 -8.35
N SER A 43 -13.07 -2.70 -9.35
CA SER A 43 -13.23 -3.09 -10.74
C SER A 43 -12.00 -3.83 -11.27
N ARG A 44 -10.80 -3.34 -10.93
CA ARG A 44 -9.53 -3.98 -11.32
C ARG A 44 -9.38 -5.38 -10.71
N CYS A 45 -9.69 -5.54 -9.42
CA CYS A 45 -9.66 -6.85 -8.77
C CYS A 45 -10.67 -7.81 -9.40
N ALA A 46 -11.90 -7.36 -9.63
CA ALA A 46 -12.95 -8.16 -10.26
C ALA A 46 -12.55 -8.60 -11.68
N GLY A 47 -12.06 -7.68 -12.51
CA GLY A 47 -11.62 -7.98 -13.88
C GLY A 47 -10.42 -8.93 -13.97
N LEU A 48 -9.65 -9.08 -12.89
CA LEU A 48 -8.53 -10.01 -12.80
C LEU A 48 -8.86 -11.30 -12.01
N GLY A 49 -10.11 -11.48 -11.56
CA GLY A 49 -10.52 -12.62 -10.74
C GLY A 49 -9.81 -12.67 -9.39
N LEU A 50 -9.51 -11.51 -8.79
CA LEU A 50 -8.79 -11.37 -7.53
C LEU A 50 -9.76 -11.07 -6.39
N SER A 51 -9.57 -11.74 -5.26
CA SER A 51 -10.40 -11.56 -4.06
C SER A 51 -9.56 -11.48 -2.78
N GLY A 52 -10.18 -11.03 -1.69
CA GLY A 52 -9.55 -10.89 -0.37
C GLY A 52 -8.76 -9.59 -0.20
N GLY A 53 -7.71 -9.64 0.63
CA GLY A 53 -6.93 -8.46 1.03
C GLY A 53 -6.18 -7.73 -0.09
N ILE A 54 -6.10 -8.31 -1.28
CA ILE A 54 -5.44 -7.71 -2.45
C ILE A 54 -6.08 -6.40 -2.92
N ILE A 55 -7.31 -6.11 -2.50
CA ILE A 55 -7.97 -4.81 -2.71
C ILE A 55 -7.15 -3.65 -2.12
N TYR A 56 -6.45 -3.87 -0.99
CA TYR A 56 -5.61 -2.83 -0.38
C TYR A 56 -4.38 -2.52 -1.22
N ASP A 57 -3.75 -3.54 -1.83
CA ASP A 57 -2.66 -3.34 -2.79
C ASP A 57 -3.14 -2.58 -4.04
N ALA A 58 -4.35 -2.88 -4.51
CA ALA A 58 -4.96 -2.17 -5.64
C ALA A 58 -5.22 -0.69 -5.30
N LEU A 59 -5.72 -0.38 -4.09
CA LEU A 59 -5.91 0.99 -3.62
C LEU A 59 -4.59 1.78 -3.53
N LEU A 60 -3.53 1.15 -3.03
CA LEU A 60 -2.21 1.77 -2.98
C LEU A 60 -1.69 2.09 -4.39
N LEU A 61 -1.95 1.21 -5.36
CA LEU A 61 -1.61 1.44 -6.77
C LEU A 61 -2.45 2.57 -7.40
N GLU A 62 -3.72 2.75 -7.02
CA GLU A 62 -4.53 3.90 -7.45
C GLU A 62 -3.99 5.21 -6.85
N CYS A 63 -3.56 5.21 -5.59
CA CYS A 63 -2.90 6.36 -4.97
C CYS A 63 -1.57 6.71 -5.66
N ALA A 64 -0.76 5.69 -6.00
CA ALA A 64 0.48 5.89 -6.73
C ALA A 64 0.25 6.51 -8.12
N ARG A 65 -0.81 6.08 -8.82
CA ARG A 65 -1.21 6.67 -10.11
C ARG A 65 -1.65 8.11 -9.98
N SER A 66 -2.46 8.45 -8.97
CA SER A 66 -2.98 9.83 -8.84
C SER A 66 -1.91 10.87 -8.60
N VAL A 67 -0.77 10.46 -8.06
CA VAL A 67 0.39 11.35 -7.85
C VAL A 67 1.51 11.12 -8.87
N SER A 68 1.26 10.32 -9.91
CA SER A 68 2.26 9.93 -10.92
C SER A 68 3.58 9.44 -10.32
N ALA A 69 3.50 8.61 -9.27
CA ALA A 69 4.69 8.13 -8.56
C ALA A 69 5.74 7.54 -9.51
N GLU A 70 6.98 7.99 -9.35
CA GLU A 70 8.13 7.53 -10.15
C GLU A 70 8.59 6.15 -9.71
N ARG A 71 8.49 5.85 -8.41
CA ARG A 71 8.73 4.53 -7.83
C ARG A 71 7.67 4.15 -6.80
N ILE A 72 7.47 2.84 -6.68
CA ILE A 72 6.49 2.20 -5.79
C ILE A 72 7.24 1.11 -5.03
N TYR A 73 7.46 1.35 -3.73
CA TYR A 73 8.16 0.40 -2.87
C TYR A 73 7.18 -0.55 -2.18
N THR A 74 7.44 -1.85 -2.27
CA THR A 74 6.63 -2.89 -1.64
C THR A 74 7.43 -4.16 -1.43
N PHE A 75 7.14 -4.88 -0.34
CA PHE A 75 7.64 -6.24 -0.17
C PHE A 75 6.81 -7.28 -0.96
N ASN A 76 5.61 -6.92 -1.43
CA ASN A 76 4.75 -7.78 -2.26
C ASN A 76 4.87 -7.46 -3.76
N ILE A 77 6.08 -7.56 -4.31
CA ILE A 77 6.36 -7.21 -5.72
C ILE A 77 5.42 -7.95 -6.68
N ARG A 78 5.30 -9.27 -6.52
CA ARG A 78 4.48 -10.12 -7.41
C ARG A 78 3.01 -9.72 -7.38
N GLY A 79 2.46 -9.41 -6.20
CA GLY A 79 1.07 -8.96 -6.07
C GLY A 79 0.83 -7.63 -6.78
N PHE A 80 1.73 -6.67 -6.59
CA PHE A 80 1.64 -5.35 -7.24
C PHE A 80 1.78 -5.45 -8.76
N GLN A 81 2.74 -6.25 -9.25
CA GLN A 81 2.93 -6.45 -10.69
C GLN A 81 1.74 -7.15 -11.35
N ARG A 82 1.12 -8.12 -10.67
CA ARG A 82 -0.11 -8.77 -11.15
C ARG A 82 -1.26 -7.78 -11.28
N LEU A 83 -1.40 -6.86 -10.33
CA LEU A 83 -2.42 -5.80 -10.34
C LEU A 83 -2.11 -4.70 -11.36
N ALA A 84 -0.86 -4.34 -11.57
CA ALA A 84 -0.45 -3.24 -12.44
C ALA A 84 0.75 -3.58 -13.32
N PRO A 85 0.61 -4.44 -14.35
CA PRO A 85 1.71 -4.79 -15.24
C PRO A 85 2.34 -3.57 -15.92
N GLY A 86 1.54 -2.56 -16.26
CA GLY A 86 2.02 -1.30 -16.85
C GLY A 86 2.85 -0.41 -15.91
N LEU A 87 2.89 -0.72 -14.60
CA LEU A 87 3.73 -0.05 -13.62
C LEU A 87 4.91 -0.93 -13.16
N ALA A 88 5.12 -2.10 -13.77
CA ALA A 88 6.11 -3.08 -13.30
C ALA A 88 7.52 -2.52 -13.19
N SER A 89 7.94 -1.63 -14.11
CA SER A 89 9.25 -0.97 -14.08
C SER A 89 9.42 0.05 -12.95
N ARG A 90 8.32 0.49 -12.33
CA ARG A 90 8.32 1.43 -11.19
C ARG A 90 8.23 0.70 -9.84
N ILE A 91 7.90 -0.60 -9.84
CA ILE A 91 7.72 -1.40 -8.63
C ILE A 91 9.06 -2.00 -8.21
N ALA A 92 9.46 -1.76 -6.96
CA ALA A 92 10.72 -2.25 -6.40
C ALA A 92 10.55 -2.69 -4.93
N ALA A 93 11.46 -3.54 -4.45
CA ALA A 93 11.63 -3.75 -3.02
C ALA A 93 12.36 -2.53 -2.41
N PRO A 94 12.07 -2.17 -1.14
CA PRO A 94 12.88 -1.22 -0.38
C PRO A 94 14.34 -1.62 -0.28
#